data_AF-A0A0F9KXH7-F1
#
_entry.id   AF-A0A0F9KXH7-F1
#
_cell.length_a   1.000
_cell.length_b   1.000
_cell.length_c   1.000
_cell.angle_alpha   90.00
_cell.angle_beta   90.00
_cell.angle_gamma   90.00
#
_symmetry.space_group_name_H-M   'P 1'
#
loop_
_entity.id
_entity.type
_entity.pdbx_description
1 polymer ?
#
loop_
_entity_poly.entity_id
_entity_poly.type
_entity_poly.pdbx_seq_one_letter_code
_entity_poly.pdbx_strand_id
1 'polypeptide(L)'
;DGVFMKESKGAPVGNAVVAGVGVGLFKDYHVVKQWTEIADHTTPNKVNRDLYARLYQVFSELYPRTRELFGLLAANAAIQKFRT
;
A
#
# COMPACT_ATOMS: atom_id res chain seq x y z
N ASP A 1 12.83 -3.88 6.21
CA ASP A 1 12.38 -5.24 5.88
C ASP A 1 10.86 -5.25 5.83
N GLY A 2 10.30 -5.96 4.86
CA GLY A 2 8.86 -6.15 4.71
C GLY A 2 8.45 -7.48 5.33
N VAL A 3 7.27 -7.52 5.96
CA VAL A 3 6.73 -8.72 6.59
C VAL A 3 5.39 -9.03 5.95
N PHE A 4 5.22 -10.26 5.48
CA PHE A 4 3.95 -10.74 4.96
C PHE A 4 3.28 -11.67 5.98
N MET A 5 2.03 -11.38 6.31
CA MET A 5 1.27 -12.14 7.30
C MET A 5 0.53 -13.28 6.60
N LYS A 6 0.66 -14.50 7.13
CA LYS A 6 -0.04 -15.67 6.61
C LYS A 6 -1.54 -15.50 6.83
N GLU A 7 -2.33 -15.66 5.76
CA GLU A 7 -3.80 -15.62 5.81
C GLU A 7 -4.39 -14.44 6.61
N SER A 8 -3.95 -13.22 6.29
CA SER A 8 -4.48 -12.02 6.95
C SER A 8 -6.00 -11.88 6.77
N LYS A 9 -6.73 -12.05 7.87
CA LYS A 9 -8.19 -11.82 7.94
C LYS A 9 -8.56 -10.34 8.09
N GLY A 10 -7.57 -9.45 8.15
CA GLY A 10 -7.74 -8.00 8.08
C GLY A 10 -8.57 -7.37 9.20
N ALA A 11 -9.30 -6.31 8.84
CA ALA A 11 -10.02 -5.45 9.79
C ALA A 11 -11.03 -6.17 10.70
N PRO A 12 -11.82 -7.17 10.25
CA PRO A 12 -12.76 -7.88 11.13
C PRO A 12 -12.11 -8.52 12.37
N VAL A 13 -10.93 -9.12 12.24
CA VAL A 13 -10.20 -9.69 13.38
C VAL A 13 -9.66 -8.60 14.30
N GLY A 14 -9.22 -7.47 13.74
CA GLY A 14 -8.87 -6.29 14.52
C GLY A 14 -10.04 -5.78 15.37
N ASN A 15 -11.24 -5.69 14.79
CA ASN A 15 -12.45 -5.29 15.50
C ASN A 15 -12.81 -6.25 16.65
N ALA A 16 -12.69 -7.56 16.41
CA ALA A 16 -12.93 -8.57 17.44
C ALA A 16 -11.95 -8.45 18.62
N VAL A 17 -10.68 -8.14 18.35
CA VAL A 17 -9.67 -7.89 19.39
C VAL A 17 -10.02 -6.63 20.19
N VAL A 18 -10.40 -5.53 19.52
CA VAL A 18 -10.80 -4.29 20.19
C VAL A 18 -12.01 -4.51 21.09
N ALA A 19 -13.05 -5.19 20.60
CA ALA A 19 -14.23 -5.53 21.39
C ALA A 19 -13.85 -6.42 22.59
N GLY A 20 -13.02 -7.45 22.36
CA GLY A 20 -12.56 -8.38 23.41
C GLY A 20 -11.76 -7.70 24.52
N VAL A 21 -10.90 -6.72 24.18
CA VAL A 21 -10.22 -5.90 25.20
C VAL A 21 -11.22 -5.00 25.93
N GLY A 22 -12.14 -4.35 25.20
CA GLY A 22 -13.13 -3.43 25.78
C GLY A 22 -14.08 -4.09 26.77
N VAL A 23 -14.44 -5.37 26.57
CA VAL A 23 -15.28 -6.14 27.51
C VAL A 23 -14.48 -6.92 28.56
N GLY A 24 -13.14 -6.77 28.59
CA GLY A 24 -12.26 -7.47 29.53
C GLY A 24 -12.04 -8.96 29.25
N LEU A 25 -12.47 -9.46 28.08
CA LEU A 25 -12.21 -10.83 27.64
C LEU A 25 -10.72 -11.05 27.35
N PHE A 26 -10.05 -10.05 26.80
CA PHE A 26 -8.60 -10.05 26.58
C PHE A 26 -7.93 -9.05 27.51
N LYS A 27 -6.80 -9.46 28.12
CA LYS A 27 -6.01 -8.61 29.00
C LYS A 27 -5.55 -7.33 28.29
N ASP A 28 -5.04 -7.48 27.08
CA ASP A 28 -4.57 -6.38 26.22
C ASP A 28 -4.40 -6.87 24.77
N TYR A 29 -3.94 -5.99 23.89
CA TYR A 29 -3.78 -6.25 22.45
C TYR A 29 -2.69 -7.27 22.09
N HIS A 30 -1.88 -7.77 23.05
CA HIS A 30 -0.87 -8.80 22.78
C HIS A 30 -1.47 -10.12 22.28
N VAL A 31 -2.76 -10.35 22.49
CA VAL A 31 -3.50 -11.49 21.91
C VAL A 31 -3.30 -11.60 20.40
N VAL A 32 -3.13 -10.46 19.69
CA VAL A 32 -2.87 -10.44 18.24
C VAL A 32 -1.61 -11.23 17.89
N LYS A 33 -0.54 -11.14 18.70
CA LYS A 33 0.71 -11.86 18.44
C LYS A 33 0.56 -13.39 18.51
N GLN A 34 -0.44 -13.88 19.24
CA GLN A 34 -0.76 -15.30 19.31
C GLN A 34 -1.58 -15.77 18.11
N TRP A 35 -2.29 -14.86 17.45
CA TRP A 35 -3.21 -15.17 16.35
C TRP A 35 -2.60 -14.94 14.97
N THR A 36 -1.47 -14.24 14.90
CA THR A 36 -0.80 -13.90 13.65
C THR A 36 0.46 -14.71 13.46
N GLU A 37 0.61 -15.32 12.28
CA GLU A 37 1.83 -16.00 11.85
C GLU A 37 2.48 -15.19 10.71
N ILE A 38 3.79 -14.93 10.82
CA ILE A 38 4.55 -14.32 9.73
C ILE A 38 4.85 -15.41 8.70
N ALA A 39 4.34 -15.25 7.48
CA ALA A 39 4.57 -16.19 6.38
C ALA A 39 5.93 -15.96 5.71
N ASP A 40 6.31 -14.70 5.49
CA ASP A 40 7.53 -14.38 4.77
C ASP A 40 8.13 -13.05 5.25
N HIS A 41 9.45 -12.94 5.11
CA HIS A 41 10.24 -11.79 5.50
C HIS A 41 11.14 -11.36 4.35
N THR A 42 10.86 -10.21 3.76
CA THR A 42 11.63 -9.66 2.63
C THR A 42 12.64 -8.63 3.12
N THR A 43 13.92 -8.85 2.81
CA THR A 43 14.99 -7.88 3.13
C THR A 43 15.36 -7.06 1.89
N PRO A 44 15.56 -5.73 2.01
CA PRO A 44 16.00 -4.91 0.89
C PRO A 44 17.39 -5.33 0.42
N ASN A 45 17.54 -5.54 -0.89
CA ASN A 45 18.86 -5.67 -1.50
C ASN A 45 19.53 -4.29 -1.55
N LYS A 46 20.67 -4.15 -0.86
CA LYS A 46 21.42 -2.88 -0.76
C LYS A 46 21.83 -2.32 -2.11
N VAL A 47 22.20 -3.17 -3.07
CA VAL A 47 22.61 -2.74 -4.43
C VAL A 47 21.44 -2.10 -5.17
N ASN A 48 20.24 -2.67 -5.01
CA ASN A 48 19.04 -2.17 -5.66
C ASN A 48 18.51 -0.89 -5.01
N ARG A 49 18.79 -0.66 -3.71
CA ARG A 49 18.34 0.54 -2.99
C ARG A 49 18.78 1.82 -3.68
N ASP A 50 20.06 1.93 -4.04
CA ASP A 50 20.60 3.15 -4.64
C ASP A 50 20.10 3.34 -6.07
N LEU A 51 19.93 2.24 -6.81
CA LEU A 51 19.32 2.25 -8.14
C LEU A 51 17.88 2.77 -8.06
N TYR A 52 17.03 2.18 -7.22
CA TYR A 52 15.65 2.60 -7.06
C TYR A 52 15.52 4.02 -6.50
N ALA A 53 16.43 4.47 -5.65
CA ALA A 53 16.46 5.86 -5.18
C ALA A 53 16.63 6.85 -6.35
N ARG A 54 17.57 6.57 -7.27
CA ARG A 54 17.75 7.41 -8.48
C ARG A 54 16.54 7.34 -9.42
N LEU A 55 15.99 6.15 -9.64
CA LEU A 55 14.80 5.98 -10.48
C LEU A 55 13.58 6.70 -9.89
N TYR A 56 13.43 6.68 -8.56
CA TYR A 56 12.35 7.36 -7.87
C TYR A 56 12.41 8.88 -8.04
N GLN A 57 13.61 9.48 -8.02
CA GLN A 57 13.77 10.91 -8.29
C GLN A 57 13.29 11.27 -9.71
N VAL A 58 13.73 10.51 -10.72
CA VAL A 58 13.29 10.70 -12.11
C VAL A 58 11.77 10.56 -12.23
N PHE A 59 11.20 9.50 -11.65
CA PHE A 59 9.74 9.29 -11.66
C PHE A 59 8.98 10.44 -10.99
N SER A 60 9.48 10.92 -9.84
CA SER A 60 8.85 11.99 -9.07
C SER A 60 8.85 13.32 -9.82
N GLU A 61 9.86 13.58 -10.66
CA GLU A 61 9.88 14.74 -11.56
C GLU A 61 9.03 14.56 -12.81
N LEU A 62 8.95 13.34 -13.34
CA LEU A 62 8.22 13.04 -14.57
C LEU A 62 6.72 13.33 -14.44
N TYR A 63 6.09 12.90 -13.33
CA TYR A 63 4.65 13.07 -13.13
C TYR A 63 4.18 14.54 -13.20
N PRO A 64 4.70 15.48 -12.39
CA PRO A 64 4.23 16.87 -12.43
C PRO A 64 4.47 17.53 -13.80
N ARG A 65 5.53 17.17 -14.52
CA ARG A 65 5.84 17.71 -15.85
C ARG A 65 4.91 17.21 -16.95
N THR A 66 4.28 16.05 -16.76
CA THR A 66 3.46 15.41 -17.79
C THR A 66 1.97 15.38 -17.45
N ARG A 67 1.59 15.58 -16.19
CA ARG A 67 0.21 15.50 -15.69
C ARG A 67 -0.78 16.33 -16.52
N GLU A 68 -0.46 17.60 -16.75
CA GLU A 68 -1.32 18.52 -17.52
C GLU A 68 -1.48 18.05 -18.98
N LEU A 69 -0.39 17.60 -19.60
CA LEU A 69 -0.40 17.10 -20.98
C LEU A 69 -1.30 15.86 -21.12
N PHE A 70 -1.26 14.94 -20.14
CA PHE A 70 -2.17 13.79 -20.12
C PHE A 70 -3.64 14.21 -19.95
N GLY A 71 -3.91 15.23 -19.13
CA GLY A 71 -5.25 15.82 -19.03
C GLY A 71 -5.74 16.41 -20.35
N LEU A 72 -4.88 17.15 -21.05
CA LEU A 72 -5.18 17.72 -22.37
C LEU A 72 -5.40 16.64 -23.45
N LEU A 73 -4.59 15.58 -23.45
CA LEU A 73 -4.79 14.44 -24.35
C LEU A 73 -6.17 13.81 -24.15
N ALA A 74 -6.56 13.56 -22.90
CA ALA A 74 -7.87 12.99 -22.58
C ALA A 74 -9.02 13.91 -23.01
N ALA A 75 -8.92 15.22 -22.74
CA ALA A 75 -9.93 16.20 -23.13
C ALA A 75 -10.09 16.27 -24.66
N ASN A 76 -9.00 16.30 -25.42
CA ASN A 76 -9.05 16.35 -26.88
C ASN A 76 -9.59 15.05 -27.50
N ALA A 77 -9.22 13.89 -26.94
CA ALA A 77 -9.78 12.62 -27.37
C ALA A 77 -11.31 12.55 -27.13
N ALA A 78 -11.80 13.13 -26.03
CA ALA A 78 -13.23 13.21 -25.75
C ALA A 78 -13.96 14.12 -26.75
N ILE A 79 -13.39 15.28 -27.10
CA ILE A 79 -13.98 16.21 -28.09
C ILE A 79 -14.16 15.54 -29.46
N GLN A 80 -13.21 14.71 -29.91
CA GLN A 80 -13.38 13.99 -31.18
C GLN A 80 -14.56 13.01 -31.15
N LYS A 81 -14.82 12.36 -30.01
CA LYS A 81 -15.91 11.38 -29.86
C LYS A 81 -17.31 12.00 -29.89
N PHE A 82 -17.45 13.30 -29.60
CA PHE A 82 -18.73 14.02 -29.69
C PHE A 82 -18.94 14.75 -31.02
N ARG A 83 -17.95 14.72 -31.92
CA ARG A 83 -18.01 15.33 -33.27
C ARG A 83 -18.32 14.32 -34.38
N THR A 84 -18.36 13.04 -34.07
CA THR A 84 -18.79 11.94 -34.94
C THR A 84 -20.15 11.43 -34.50
#